data_AF-A0A1V4TH78-F1
#
_entry.id   AF-A0A1V4TH78-F1
#
_cell.length_a   1.000
_cell.length_b   1.000
_cell.length_c   1.000
_cell.angle_alpha   90.00
_cell.angle_beta   90.00
_cell.angle_gamma   90.00
#
_symmetry.space_group_name_H-M   'P 1'
#
loop_
_entity.id
_entity.type
_entity.pdbx_description
1 polymer ?
#
loop_
_entity_poly.entity_id
_entity_poly.type
_entity_poly.pdbx_seq_one_letter_code
_entity_poly.pdbx_strand_id
1 'polypeptide(L)'
;MNIYKISKKTTFIVYLVLDVLFAGMGMGVPFFCILMGFPVGWYLAKRLTLDRENRSNVLNEILKYALYTSLFTFILMLVIWGPVSTMLLDPAADFVNFGIPLILYDPKISFIGWILLMIFISPFLQLLCTIFASNVTLWRLSKKEDDR
;
A
#
# COMPACT_ATOMS: atom_id res chain seq x y z
N MET A 1 1.76 26.74 2.73
CA MET A 1 0.46 26.12 3.07
C MET A 1 0.72 24.95 4.03
N ASN A 2 0.19 24.99 5.25
CA ASN A 2 0.54 24.00 6.28
C ASN A 2 -0.26 22.70 6.04
N ILE A 3 0.36 21.71 5.38
CA ILE A 3 -0.25 20.46 4.89
C ILE A 3 -0.87 19.63 6.06
N TYR A 4 -0.44 19.91 7.29
CA TYR A 4 -0.92 19.27 8.51
C TYR A 4 -2.25 19.84 9.04
N LYS A 5 -2.73 20.98 8.52
CA LYS A 5 -4.05 21.57 8.88
C LYS A 5 -5.23 20.99 8.08
N ILE A 6 -4.97 20.13 7.11
CA ILE A 6 -6.02 19.52 6.28
C ILE A 6 -6.86 18.54 7.11
N SER A 7 -8.18 18.50 6.92
CA SER A 7 -9.06 17.61 7.66
C SER A 7 -8.71 16.13 7.44
N LYS A 8 -8.91 15.26 8.45
CA LYS A 8 -8.63 13.81 8.33
C LYS A 8 -9.40 13.18 7.16
N LYS A 9 -10.66 13.60 6.96
CA LYS A 9 -11.53 13.14 5.85
C LYS A 9 -10.94 13.51 4.49
N THR A 10 -10.50 14.75 4.31
CA THR A 10 -9.92 15.21 3.05
C THR A 10 -8.63 14.45 2.72
N THR A 11 -7.74 14.26 3.70
CA THR A 11 -6.51 13.47 3.50
C THR A 11 -6.83 12.04 3.05
N PHE A 12 -7.83 11.41 3.68
CA PHE A 12 -8.24 10.06 3.31
C PHE A 12 -8.80 10.00 1.89
N ILE A 13 -9.66 10.95 1.49
CA ILE A 13 -10.18 11.02 0.12
C ILE A 13 -9.05 11.19 -0.90
N VAL A 14 -8.10 12.09 -0.64
CA VAL A 14 -6.95 12.29 -1.53
C VAL A 14 -6.13 10.99 -1.68
N TYR A 15 -5.92 10.27 -0.58
CA TYR A 15 -5.26 8.96 -0.61
C TYR A 15 -6.02 7.98 -1.52
N LEU A 16 -7.34 7.82 -1.34
CA LEU A 16 -8.13 6.87 -2.14
C LEU A 16 -8.04 7.17 -3.64
N VAL A 17 -8.14 8.45 -4.01
CA VAL A 17 -8.03 8.87 -5.42
C VAL A 17 -6.65 8.55 -5.98
N LEU A 18 -5.59 8.86 -5.24
CA LEU A 18 -4.23 8.54 -5.67
C LEU A 18 -3.99 7.03 -5.77
N ASP A 19 -4.54 6.23 -4.85
CA ASP A 19 -4.35 4.78 -4.80
C ASP A 19 -5.02 4.11 -6.00
N VAL A 20 -6.23 4.55 -6.35
CA VAL A 20 -6.94 4.12 -7.57
C VAL A 20 -6.16 4.50 -8.82
N LEU A 21 -5.63 5.73 -8.90
CA LEU A 21 -4.82 6.17 -10.02
C LEU A 21 -3.54 5.33 -10.16
N PHE A 22 -2.83 5.08 -9.05
CA PHE A 22 -1.59 4.29 -9.03
C PHE A 22 -1.83 2.82 -9.34
N ALA A 23 -2.96 2.26 -8.94
CA ALA A 23 -3.39 0.93 -9.37
C ALA A 23 -3.62 0.88 -10.89
N GLY A 24 -4.22 1.93 -11.46
CA GLY A 24 -4.50 2.03 -12.89
C GLY A 24 -3.29 2.34 -13.77
N MET A 25 -2.24 2.98 -13.23
CA MET A 25 -1.02 3.33 -13.98
C MET A 25 -0.12 2.13 -14.33
N GLY A 26 -0.49 0.92 -13.92
CA GLY A 26 -0.20 -0.33 -14.63
C GLY A 26 1.25 -0.59 -15.04
N MET A 27 2.08 -1.05 -14.11
CA MET A 27 3.42 -1.61 -14.41
C MET A 27 3.51 -3.09 -14.04
N GLY A 28 2.58 -3.94 -14.50
CA GLY A 28 2.60 -5.39 -14.23
C GLY A 28 2.54 -5.81 -12.75
N VAL A 29 2.68 -4.87 -11.81
CA VAL A 29 2.64 -4.93 -10.35
C VAL A 29 2.11 -3.58 -9.89
N PRO A 30 1.28 -3.47 -8.84
CA PRO A 30 0.86 -2.18 -8.27
C PRO A 30 2.01 -1.49 -7.50
N PHE A 31 3.14 -1.31 -8.17
CA PHE A 31 4.39 -0.78 -7.64
C PHE A 31 4.23 0.62 -7.05
N PHE A 32 3.46 1.49 -7.72
CA PHE A 32 3.19 2.84 -7.21
C PHE A 32 2.34 2.83 -5.93
N CYS A 33 1.44 1.85 -5.76
CA CYS A 33 0.67 1.68 -4.52
C CYS A 33 1.62 1.30 -3.38
N ILE A 34 2.53 0.34 -3.61
CA ILE A 34 3.57 -0.06 -2.64
C ILE A 34 4.41 1.16 -2.24
N LEU A 35 4.93 1.90 -3.21
CA LEU A 35 5.75 3.09 -2.96
C LEU A 35 4.98 4.19 -2.22
N MET A 36 3.67 4.31 -2.43
CA MET A 36 2.84 5.27 -1.70
C MET A 36 2.83 5.01 -0.18
N GLY A 37 3.15 3.79 0.27
CA GLY A 37 3.33 3.51 1.69
C GLY A 37 4.37 4.42 2.36
N PHE A 38 5.45 4.79 1.67
CA PHE A 38 6.48 5.67 2.23
C PHE A 38 5.97 7.09 2.56
N PRO A 39 5.42 7.88 1.61
CA PRO A 39 4.91 9.21 1.92
C PRO A 39 3.74 9.18 2.90
N VAL A 40 2.89 8.15 2.85
CA VAL A 40 1.78 7.98 3.80
C VAL A 40 2.31 7.78 5.21
N GLY A 41 3.28 6.87 5.41
CA GLY A 41 3.86 6.61 6.73
C GLY A 41 4.58 7.84 7.31
N TRP A 42 5.35 8.55 6.48
CA TRP A 42 5.99 9.81 6.89
C TRP A 42 4.97 10.86 7.32
N TYR A 43 3.93 11.07 6.51
CA TYR A 43 2.87 12.05 6.78
C TYR A 43 2.13 11.70 8.08
N LEU A 44 1.82 10.43 8.28
CA LEU A 44 1.07 9.95 9.44
C LEU A 44 1.84 10.16 10.74
N ALA A 45 3.10 9.73 10.79
CA ALA A 45 3.96 9.92 11.97
C ALA A 45 4.15 11.41 12.31
N LYS A 46 4.39 12.25 11.31
CA LYS A 46 4.49 13.71 11.48
C LYS A 46 3.20 14.33 12.00
N ARG A 47 2.05 13.91 11.48
CA ARG A 47 0.75 14.47 11.86
C ARG A 47 0.37 14.08 13.29
N LEU A 48 0.56 12.81 13.66
CA LEU A 48 0.20 12.30 14.98
C LEU A 48 1.10 12.84 16.09
N THR A 49 2.38 13.09 15.81
CA THR A 49 3.31 13.67 16.80
C THR A 49 3.05 15.15 17.09
N LEU A 50 2.43 15.88 16.14
CA LEU A 50 1.99 17.26 16.34
C LEU A 50 0.70 17.36 17.15
N ASP A 51 -0.06 16.26 17.24
CA ASP A 51 -1.32 16.19 17.97
C ASP A 51 -1.05 15.85 19.45
N ARG A 52 -1.17 16.85 20.35
CA ARG A 52 -0.80 16.72 21.77
C ARG A 52 -1.66 15.72 22.53
N GLU A 53 -2.89 15.45 22.07
CA GLU A 53 -3.84 14.57 22.76
C GLU A 53 -3.48 13.07 22.65
N ASN A 54 -2.75 12.66 21.60
CA ASN A 54 -2.61 11.24 21.24
C ASN A 54 -1.19 10.68 21.36
N ARG A 55 -0.26 11.37 22.05
CA ARG A 55 1.15 10.93 22.16
C ARG A 55 1.33 9.50 22.66
N SER A 56 0.50 9.03 23.59
CA SER A 56 0.60 7.68 24.17
C SER A 56 0.15 6.58 23.21
N ASN A 57 -0.60 6.90 22.16
CA ASN A 57 -1.22 5.91 21.27
C ASN A 57 -0.78 6.03 19.79
N VAL A 58 0.32 6.76 19.53
CA VAL A 58 0.80 7.06 18.17
C VAL A 58 1.07 5.79 17.35
N LEU A 59 1.71 4.77 17.94
CA LEU A 59 2.01 3.51 17.24
C LEU A 59 0.73 2.75 16.85
N ASN A 60 -0.27 2.72 17.74
CA ASN A 60 -1.53 2.05 17.50
C ASN A 60 -2.33 2.74 16.38
N GLU A 61 -2.38 4.07 16.40
CA GLU A 61 -2.98 4.84 15.29
C GLU A 61 -2.22 4.61 13.98
N ILE A 62 -0.88 4.55 14.00
CA ILE A 62 -0.08 4.22 12.82
C ILE A 62 -0.47 2.85 12.25
N LEU A 63 -0.50 1.81 13.10
CA LEU A 63 -0.90 0.46 12.68
C LEU A 63 -2.31 0.44 12.12
N LYS A 64 -3.25 1.14 12.76
CA LYS A 64 -4.65 1.22 12.34
C LYS A 64 -4.80 1.86 10.95
N TYR A 65 -4.19 3.01 10.69
CA TYR A 65 -4.28 3.63 9.37
C TYR A 65 -3.45 2.89 8.32
N ALA A 66 -2.31 2.30 8.67
CA ALA A 66 -1.56 1.44 7.77
C ALA A 66 -2.41 0.22 7.35
N LEU A 67 -3.16 -0.37 8.29
CA LEU A 67 -4.12 -1.44 7.99
C LEU A 67 -5.25 -0.97 7.09
N TYR A 68 -5.86 0.20 7.36
CA TYR A 68 -6.94 0.72 6.52
C TYR A 68 -6.51 1.02 5.08
N THR A 69 -5.32 1.61 4.92
CA THR A 69 -4.76 1.94 3.60
C THR A 69 -4.44 0.66 2.81
N SER A 70 -3.76 -0.30 3.44
CA SER A 70 -3.47 -1.61 2.83
C SER A 70 -4.73 -2.42 2.54
N LEU A 71 -5.73 -2.43 3.42
CA LEU A 71 -7.00 -3.13 3.22
C LEU A 71 -7.77 -2.54 2.04
N PHE A 72 -7.78 -1.23 1.90
CA PHE A 72 -8.37 -0.58 0.74
C PHE A 72 -7.69 -1.03 -0.55
N THR A 73 -6.37 -1.00 -0.61
CA THR A 73 -5.61 -1.48 -1.78
C THR A 73 -5.86 -2.96 -2.04
N PHE A 74 -5.95 -3.79 -1.00
CA PHE A 74 -6.30 -5.21 -1.12
C PHE A 74 -7.66 -5.43 -1.78
N ILE A 75 -8.69 -4.71 -1.32
CA ILE A 75 -10.03 -4.77 -1.93
C ILE A 75 -9.98 -4.29 -3.38
N LEU A 76 -9.25 -3.21 -3.67
CA LEU A 76 -9.08 -2.70 -5.02
C LEU A 76 -8.40 -3.75 -5.93
N MET A 77 -7.35 -4.42 -5.44
CA MET A 77 -6.66 -5.48 -6.18
C MET A 77 -7.56 -6.70 -6.39
N LEU A 78 -8.40 -7.07 -5.42
CA LEU A 78 -9.40 -8.13 -5.59
C LEU A 78 -10.42 -7.78 -6.68
N VAL A 79 -10.87 -6.52 -6.75
CA VAL A 79 -11.83 -6.08 -7.77
C VAL A 79 -11.21 -6.12 -9.17
N ILE A 80 -9.95 -5.70 -9.29
CA ILE A 80 -9.24 -5.64 -10.59
C ILE A 80 -8.80 -7.03 -11.05
N TRP A 81 -8.14 -7.80 -10.16
CA TRP A 81 -7.45 -9.05 -10.50
C TRP A 81 -8.23 -10.31 -10.14
N GLY A 82 -9.22 -10.22 -9.25
CA GLY A 82 -10.09 -11.34 -8.88
C GLY A 82 -10.79 -11.97 -10.09
N PRO A 83 -11.41 -11.19 -11.01
CA PRO A 83 -12.00 -11.75 -12.22
C PRO A 83 -10.98 -12.48 -13.09
N VAL A 84 -9.76 -11.96 -13.23
CA VAL A 84 -8.69 -12.58 -14.02
C VAL A 84 -8.28 -13.94 -13.42
N SER A 85 -8.34 -14.08 -12.09
CA SER A 85 -8.00 -15.35 -11.43
C SER A 85 -8.88 -16.54 -11.83
N THR A 86 -10.07 -16.30 -12.38
CA THR A 86 -10.96 -17.39 -12.82
C THR A 86 -10.43 -18.13 -14.03
N MET A 87 -9.47 -17.57 -14.78
CA MET A 87 -8.77 -18.25 -15.87
C MET A 87 -8.06 -19.53 -15.40
N LEU A 88 -7.73 -19.65 -14.10
CA LEU A 88 -7.15 -20.87 -13.54
C LEU A 88 -8.12 -22.08 -13.56
N LEU A 89 -9.42 -21.82 -13.65
CA LEU A 89 -10.45 -22.84 -13.72
C LEU A 89 -10.76 -23.26 -15.16
N ASP A 90 -10.29 -22.50 -16.15
CA ASP A 90 -10.49 -22.80 -17.57
C ASP A 90 -9.32 -23.66 -18.10
N PRO A 91 -9.57 -24.94 -18.47
CA PRO A 91 -8.54 -25.79 -19.03
C PRO A 91 -8.04 -25.35 -20.42
N ALA A 92 -8.77 -24.46 -21.11
CA ALA A 92 -8.38 -23.91 -22.41
C ALA A 92 -7.66 -22.55 -22.31
N ALA A 93 -7.38 -22.06 -21.10
CA ALA A 93 -6.74 -20.76 -20.90
C ALA A 93 -5.30 -20.72 -21.46
N ASP A 94 -5.02 -19.70 -22.27
CA ASP A 94 -3.68 -19.43 -22.80
C ASP A 94 -2.91 -18.47 -21.89
N PHE A 95 -2.09 -19.03 -21.00
CA PHE A 95 -1.26 -18.27 -20.07
C PHE A 95 0.00 -17.66 -20.73
N VAL A 96 0.42 -18.18 -21.89
CA VAL A 96 1.66 -17.73 -22.56
C VAL A 96 1.43 -16.39 -23.24
N ASN A 97 0.32 -16.27 -23.97
CA ASN A 97 -0.02 -15.04 -24.70
C ASN A 97 -0.78 -14.02 -23.84
N PHE A 98 -1.06 -14.33 -22.57
CA PHE A 98 -1.74 -13.42 -21.65
C PHE A 98 -0.88 -12.20 -21.26
N GLY A 99 0.43 -12.24 -21.51
CA GLY A 99 1.33 -11.09 -21.28
C GLY A 99 1.83 -10.96 -19.84
N ILE A 100 1.75 -12.04 -19.06
CA ILE A 100 2.34 -12.10 -17.71
C ILE A 100 3.86 -12.24 -17.75
N PRO A 101 4.57 -11.65 -16.77
CA PRO A 101 5.98 -11.93 -16.60
C PRO A 101 6.18 -13.40 -16.23
N LEU A 102 7.15 -14.05 -16.88
CA LEU A 102 7.52 -15.42 -16.58
C LEU A 102 8.39 -15.45 -15.30
N ILE A 103 7.73 -15.44 -14.13
CA ILE A 103 8.40 -15.46 -12.81
C ILE A 103 9.02 -16.85 -12.54
N LEU A 104 8.38 -17.89 -13.03
CA LEU A 104 8.77 -19.30 -12.89
C LEU A 104 8.83 -19.95 -14.27
N TYR A 105 9.44 -21.13 -14.39
CA TYR A 105 9.60 -21.78 -15.70
C TYR A 105 8.26 -22.13 -16.37
N ASP A 106 7.23 -22.47 -15.59
CA ASP A 106 5.91 -22.84 -16.09
C ASP A 106 4.97 -21.61 -16.18
N PRO A 107 4.27 -21.40 -17.32
CA PRO A 107 3.34 -20.27 -17.50
C PRO A 107 2.18 -20.25 -16.49
N LYS A 108 1.62 -21.41 -16.15
CA LYS A 108 0.48 -21.51 -15.22
C LYS A 108 0.93 -21.19 -13.79
N ILE A 109 2.08 -21.71 -13.36
CA ILE A 109 2.61 -21.41 -12.02
C ILE A 109 3.04 -19.93 -11.94
N SER A 110 3.62 -19.38 -13.01
CA SER A 110 3.92 -17.94 -13.12
C SER A 110 2.68 -17.08 -12.96
N PHE A 111 1.57 -17.47 -13.58
CA PHE A 111 0.29 -16.79 -13.44
C PHE A 111 -0.22 -16.80 -11.99
N ILE A 112 -0.15 -17.96 -11.31
CA ILE A 112 -0.53 -18.06 -9.89
C ILE A 112 0.33 -17.13 -9.03
N GLY A 113 1.65 -17.20 -9.21
CA GLY A 113 2.59 -16.35 -8.48
C GLY A 113 2.33 -14.87 -8.72
N TRP A 114 2.01 -14.51 -9.96
CA TRP A 114 1.68 -13.14 -10.34
C TRP A 114 0.36 -12.67 -9.70
N ILE A 115 -0.71 -13.47 -9.73
CA ILE A 115 -1.99 -13.12 -9.06
C ILE A 115 -1.79 -12.97 -7.55
N LEU A 116 -1.01 -13.85 -6.92
CA LEU A 116 -0.64 -13.71 -5.51
C LEU A 116 0.13 -12.41 -5.24
N LEU A 117 1.05 -12.06 -6.15
CA LEU A 117 1.81 -10.83 -6.07
C LEU A 117 0.90 -9.60 -6.13
N MET A 118 -0.05 -9.57 -7.07
CA MET A 118 -0.98 -8.46 -7.26
C MET A 118 -1.91 -8.30 -6.06
N ILE A 119 -2.56 -9.39 -5.65
CA ILE A 119 -3.67 -9.34 -4.68
C ILE A 119 -3.17 -9.31 -3.25
N PHE A 120 -2.16 -10.12 -2.89
CA PHE A 120 -1.79 -10.30 -1.48
C PHE A 120 -0.46 -9.64 -1.14
N ILE A 121 0.58 -9.92 -1.91
CA ILE A 121 1.95 -9.47 -1.56
C ILE A 121 2.04 -7.96 -1.68
N SER A 122 1.44 -7.35 -2.70
CA SER A 122 1.57 -5.91 -2.91
C SER A 122 0.89 -5.06 -1.82
N PRO A 123 -0.39 -5.29 -1.46
CA PRO A 123 -1.00 -4.56 -0.34
C PRO A 123 -0.27 -4.81 0.99
N PHE A 124 0.27 -6.02 1.19
CA PHE A 124 1.08 -6.32 2.37
C PHE A 124 2.41 -5.56 2.38
N LEU A 125 3.10 -5.45 1.24
CA LEU A 125 4.31 -4.63 1.14
C LEU A 125 4.01 -3.15 1.38
N GLN A 126 2.88 -2.64 0.90
CA GLN A 126 2.43 -1.26 1.18
C GLN A 126 2.21 -1.01 2.68
N LEU A 127 1.61 -1.98 3.40
CA LEU A 127 1.51 -1.95 4.86
C LEU A 127 2.88 -1.83 5.51
N LEU A 128 3.82 -2.69 5.12
CA LEU A 128 5.19 -2.71 5.66
C LEU A 128 5.93 -1.40 5.35
N CYS A 129 5.85 -0.86 4.14
CA CYS A 129 6.43 0.42 3.76
C CYS A 129 5.86 1.57 4.61
N THR A 130 4.56 1.56 4.88
CA THR A 130 3.89 2.56 5.74
C THR A 130 4.39 2.49 7.18
N ILE A 131 4.46 1.29 7.76
CA ILE A 131 4.96 1.09 9.13
C ILE A 131 6.43 1.48 9.21
N PHE A 132 7.25 1.04 8.26
CA PHE A 132 8.67 1.33 8.19
C PHE A 132 8.93 2.84 8.11
N ALA A 133 8.31 3.54 7.16
CA ALA A 133 8.48 4.98 6.99
C ALA A 133 8.01 5.77 8.21
N SER A 134 6.92 5.31 8.85
CA SER A 134 6.45 5.90 10.11
C SER A 134 7.48 5.76 11.22
N ASN A 135 8.04 4.56 11.43
CA ASN A 135 9.07 4.31 12.44
C ASN A 135 10.35 5.11 12.21
N VAL A 136 10.86 5.16 10.98
CA VAL A 136 12.03 5.98 10.62
C VAL A 136 11.76 7.46 10.91
N THR A 137 10.53 7.92 10.65
CA THR A 137 10.13 9.30 10.93
C THR A 137 10.06 9.58 12.42
N LEU A 138 9.48 8.69 13.22
CA LEU A 138 9.44 8.81 14.69
C LEU A 138 10.84 8.82 15.29
N TRP A 139 11.72 7.91 14.85
CA TRP A 139 13.11 7.87 15.30
C TRP A 139 13.85 9.18 15.02
N ARG A 140 13.68 9.73 13.81
CA ARG A 140 14.27 11.02 13.44
C ARG A 140 13.71 12.18 14.27
N LEU A 141 12.43 12.15 14.63
CA LEU A 141 11.81 13.18 15.47
C LEU A 141 12.26 13.09 16.92
N SER A 142 12.39 11.88 17.47
CA SER A 142 12.90 11.64 18.83
C SER A 142 14.33 12.17 19.01
N LYS A 143 15.25 11.85 18.09
CA LYS A 143 16.63 12.41 18.14
C LYS A 143 16.66 13.94 18.16
N LYS A 144 15.75 14.57 17.43
CA LYS A 144 15.67 16.04 17.37
C LYS A 144 15.14 16.67 18.67
N GLU A 145 14.38 15.92 19.48
CA GLU A 145 13.96 16.37 20.81
C GLU A 145 15.10 16.24 21.82
N ASP A 146 15.94 15.19 21.73
CA ASP A 146 17.11 15.01 22.62
C ASP A 146 18.22 16.05 22.40
N ASP A 147 18.39 16.54 21.17
CA ASP A 147 19.38 17.56 20.82
C ASP A 147 18.96 19.01 21.20
N ARG A 148 17.78 19.21 21.78
CA ARG A 148 17.20 20.53 22.12
C ARG A 148 17.10 20.77 23.61
#